data_AF-A0A7S1NTX5-F1
#
_entry.id   AF-A0A7S1NTX5-F1
#
_cell.length_a   1.000
_cell.length_b   1.000
_cell.length_c   1.000
_cell.angle_alpha   90.00
_cell.angle_beta   90.00
_cell.angle_gamma   90.00
#
_symmetry.space_group_name_H-M   'P 1'
#
loop_
_entity.id
_entity.type
_entity.pdbx_description
1 polymer ?
#
loop_
_entity_poly.entity_id
_entity_poly.type
_entity_poly.pdbx_seq_one_letter_code
_entity_poly.pdbx_strand_id
1 'polypeptide(L)'
;FFRSPTMNNRLAVLLIFSLVSFSHATKWGKPSKHHSSKADQLRCMMKHCSSMIESCMVENACRKTFMCDGACDMTDPSCYFLCEITHGLDSERYQAVADCMIDAGCMDRFPEDGKCLVGEKDGLRSESSIEGIRGDWWVIRGLNPHYDSYPCQHNVFEQLPDGRWVNNVTWLNIRVHPPKVIRAVPFVTVPSPGVFLHNYTSLHQIEPWITVSRPVPDYMFMLWCGENKEISYAGGIVVSPERNYSYIPQKVEDEFRKVAHKYGIDYDNQMFVNDNHKCKN
;
A
#
# COMPACT_ATOMS: atom_id res chain seq x y z
N PHE A 1 11.14 62.72 19.19
CA PHE A 1 12.11 63.09 20.23
C PHE A 1 12.67 61.82 20.84
N PHE A 2 13.99 61.69 20.77
CA PHE A 2 14.80 60.53 21.14
C PHE A 2 14.76 60.21 22.65
N ARG A 3 14.73 58.91 22.97
CA ARG A 3 15.57 58.32 24.03
C ARG A 3 15.94 56.87 23.65
N SER A 4 17.14 56.74 23.11
CA SER A 4 18.00 55.55 23.08
C SER A 4 18.72 55.41 24.45
N PRO A 5 19.69 54.48 24.68
CA PRO A 5 19.96 53.15 24.11
C PRO A 5 20.32 52.10 25.21
N THR A 6 20.59 50.84 24.84
CA THR A 6 21.92 50.20 25.04
C THR A 6 21.97 48.76 24.51
N MET A 7 23.07 48.50 23.80
CA MET A 7 23.53 47.24 23.21
C MET A 7 24.03 46.24 24.27
N ASN A 8 23.95 44.92 24.00
CA ASN A 8 25.15 44.12 23.69
C ASN A 8 24.89 42.65 23.34
N ASN A 9 25.49 42.26 22.20
CA ASN A 9 26.05 40.97 21.78
C ASN A 9 26.06 39.79 22.76
N ARG A 10 25.69 38.60 22.27
CA ARG A 10 26.61 37.46 22.02
C ARG A 10 25.92 36.28 21.31
N LEU A 11 26.58 35.77 20.27
CA LEU A 11 26.34 34.45 19.66
C LEU A 11 26.58 33.32 20.69
N ALA A 12 25.72 32.31 20.70
CA ALA A 12 26.10 30.92 20.97
C ALA A 12 25.05 29.96 20.37
N VAL A 13 25.53 29.06 19.52
CA VAL A 13 24.87 27.89 18.92
C VAL A 13 24.94 26.71 19.91
N LEU A 14 24.00 25.75 19.79
CA LEU A 14 23.93 24.34 20.26
C LEU A 14 22.65 24.08 21.09
N LEU A 15 21.61 23.40 20.59
CA LEU A 15 21.40 21.98 20.22
C LEU A 15 20.82 21.12 21.37
N ILE A 16 19.77 20.34 21.01
CA ILE A 16 19.21 19.10 21.62
C ILE A 16 18.42 19.31 22.94
N PHE A 17 17.20 18.81 23.19
CA PHE A 17 16.60 17.50 22.92
C PHE A 17 15.06 17.53 22.75
N SER A 18 14.62 16.86 21.68
CA SER A 18 13.44 15.99 21.57
C SER A 18 12.37 15.99 22.66
N LEU A 19 11.16 16.42 22.30
CA LEU A 19 9.90 15.79 22.71
C LEU A 19 8.89 15.93 21.56
N VAL A 20 9.16 15.26 20.44
CA VAL A 20 8.06 14.87 19.54
C VAL A 20 7.59 13.51 20.04
N SER A 21 6.65 13.54 20.98
CA SER A 21 5.90 12.35 21.35
C SER A 21 5.12 11.91 20.10
N PHE A 22 5.62 10.90 19.40
CA PHE A 22 4.82 10.14 18.44
C PHE A 22 3.76 9.36 19.23
N SER A 23 2.65 10.03 19.53
CA SER A 23 1.39 9.37 19.87
C SER A 23 0.60 9.18 18.58
N HIS A 24 1.04 8.30 17.71
CA HIS A 24 0.17 7.74 16.67
C HIS A 24 -0.57 6.55 17.27
N ALA A 25 -1.55 6.86 18.12
CA ALA A 25 -2.65 5.98 18.44
C ALA A 25 -3.92 6.82 18.27
N THR A 26 -4.25 7.13 17.02
CA THR A 26 -5.58 7.57 16.69
C THR A 26 -6.54 6.43 17.06
N LYS A 27 -7.39 6.67 18.06
CA LYS A 27 -8.51 5.80 18.41
C LYS A 27 -9.45 5.74 17.20
N TRP A 28 -9.33 4.71 16.38
CA TRP A 28 -10.24 4.46 15.26
C TRP A 28 -11.45 3.64 15.75
N GLY A 29 -12.66 4.16 15.47
CA GLY A 29 -13.92 3.42 15.44
C GLY A 29 -14.50 2.90 16.77
N LYS A 30 -15.84 2.92 16.88
CA LYS A 30 -16.51 2.02 17.83
C LYS A 30 -16.30 0.58 17.36
N PRO A 31 -16.21 -0.42 18.26
CA PRO A 31 -16.14 -1.82 17.84
C PRO A 31 -17.33 -2.15 16.93
N SER A 32 -17.04 -2.71 15.75
CA SER A 32 -18.08 -3.15 14.81
C SER A 32 -18.94 -4.22 15.47
N LYS A 33 -20.24 -4.21 15.17
CA LYS A 33 -21.10 -5.35 15.52
C LYS A 33 -20.81 -6.42 14.49
N HIS A 34 -20.38 -7.61 14.93
CA HIS A 34 -20.15 -8.71 14.00
C HIS A 34 -21.44 -9.04 13.23
N HIS A 35 -21.43 -8.89 11.91
CA HIS A 35 -22.57 -9.20 11.05
C HIS A 35 -22.51 -10.68 10.66
N SER A 36 -23.47 -11.47 11.15
CA SER A 36 -23.52 -12.92 10.92
C SER A 36 -23.89 -13.33 9.48
N SER A 37 -24.35 -12.39 8.65
CA SER A 37 -24.75 -12.66 7.26
C SER A 37 -24.72 -11.41 6.39
N LYS A 38 -24.60 -11.62 5.06
CA LYS A 38 -24.78 -10.55 4.05
C LYS A 38 -26.12 -9.82 4.20
N ALA A 39 -27.16 -10.53 4.65
CA ALA A 39 -28.48 -9.95 4.86
C ALA A 39 -28.50 -8.99 6.06
N ASP A 40 -27.75 -9.27 7.12
CA ASP A 40 -27.58 -8.35 8.26
C ASP A 40 -26.85 -7.09 7.83
N GLN A 41 -25.73 -7.25 7.10
CA GLN A 41 -24.94 -6.14 6.57
C GLN A 41 -25.81 -5.26 5.67
N LEU A 42 -26.54 -5.85 4.72
CA LEU A 42 -27.46 -5.11 3.85
C LEU A 42 -28.54 -4.37 4.65
N ARG A 43 -29.11 -4.96 5.71
CA ARG A 43 -30.06 -4.26 6.58
C ARG A 43 -29.45 -3.06 7.28
N CYS A 44 -28.21 -3.19 7.78
CA CYS A 44 -27.48 -2.07 8.37
C CYS A 44 -27.26 -0.96 7.34
N MET A 45 -26.75 -1.32 6.16
CA MET A 45 -26.52 -0.40 5.05
C MET A 45 -27.79 0.32 4.62
N MET A 46 -28.90 -0.38 4.43
CA MET A 46 -30.17 0.24 4.05
C MET A 46 -30.72 1.17 5.13
N LYS A 47 -30.41 0.91 6.41
CA LYS A 47 -30.84 1.77 7.53
C LYS A 47 -30.00 3.03 7.65
N HIS A 48 -28.69 2.94 7.41
CA HIS A 48 -27.74 4.02 7.72
C HIS A 48 -27.21 4.76 6.49
N CYS A 49 -27.20 4.10 5.32
CA CYS A 49 -26.51 4.55 4.12
C CYS A 49 -27.41 4.62 2.88
N SER A 50 -28.74 4.54 3.02
CA SER A 50 -29.67 4.48 1.89
C SER A 50 -29.53 5.63 0.90
N SER A 51 -29.36 6.87 1.38
CA SER A 51 -29.19 8.04 0.50
C SER A 51 -27.91 7.96 -0.35
N MET A 52 -26.81 7.47 0.23
CA MET A 52 -25.56 7.26 -0.49
C MET A 52 -25.69 6.11 -1.49
N ILE A 53 -26.38 5.03 -1.12
CA ILE A 53 -26.66 3.90 -2.02
C ILE A 53 -27.53 4.36 -3.19
N GLU A 54 -28.60 5.12 -2.96
CA GLU A 54 -29.44 5.68 -4.03
C GLU A 54 -28.62 6.54 -4.99
N SER A 55 -27.75 7.40 -4.45
CA SER A 55 -26.81 8.21 -5.22
C SER A 55 -25.85 7.34 -6.03
N CYS A 56 -25.31 6.28 -5.44
CA CYS A 56 -24.44 5.32 -6.10
C CYS A 56 -25.12 4.62 -7.28
N MET A 57 -26.37 4.19 -7.11
CA MET A 57 -27.08 3.38 -8.10
C MET A 57 -27.34 4.10 -9.43
N VAL A 58 -27.31 5.44 -9.46
CA VAL A 58 -27.45 6.19 -10.72
C VAL A 58 -26.11 6.46 -11.42
N GLU A 59 -24.97 6.24 -10.76
CA GLU A 59 -23.63 6.34 -11.36
C GLU A 59 -23.13 4.97 -11.84
N ASN A 60 -22.62 4.88 -13.07
CA ASN A 60 -22.22 3.61 -13.67
C ASN A 60 -21.03 2.97 -12.94
N ALA A 61 -19.99 3.76 -12.62
CA ALA A 61 -18.82 3.29 -11.90
C ALA A 61 -19.22 2.74 -10.52
N CYS A 62 -19.87 3.57 -9.70
CA CYS A 62 -20.34 3.16 -8.39
C CYS A 62 -21.23 1.91 -8.41
N ARG A 63 -22.26 1.88 -9.27
CA ARG A 63 -23.16 0.73 -9.38
C ARG A 63 -22.40 -0.55 -9.75
N LYS A 64 -21.41 -0.48 -10.64
CA LYS A 64 -20.60 -1.65 -11.00
C LYS A 64 -19.75 -2.13 -9.83
N THR A 65 -19.10 -1.22 -9.12
CA THR A 65 -18.30 -1.55 -7.94
C THR A 65 -19.18 -2.20 -6.86
N PHE A 66 -20.29 -1.57 -6.52
CA PHE A 66 -21.22 -2.05 -5.50
C PHE A 66 -21.81 -3.44 -5.83
N MET A 67 -22.12 -3.70 -7.11
CA MET A 67 -22.58 -5.02 -7.54
C MET A 67 -21.46 -6.06 -7.55
N CYS A 68 -20.22 -5.65 -7.85
CA CYS A 68 -19.04 -6.51 -7.77
C CYS A 68 -18.78 -6.94 -6.31
N ASP A 69 -18.81 -5.99 -5.38
CA ASP A 69 -18.66 -6.24 -3.94
C ASP A 69 -19.74 -7.20 -3.39
N GLY A 70 -20.98 -7.06 -3.86
CA GLY A 70 -22.07 -7.94 -3.47
C GLY A 70 -21.82 -9.42 -3.83
N ALA A 71 -21.00 -9.67 -4.85
CA ALA A 71 -20.61 -11.02 -5.28
C ALA A 71 -19.41 -11.59 -4.50
N CYS A 72 -18.63 -10.76 -3.81
CA CYS A 72 -17.47 -11.20 -3.02
C CYS A 72 -17.89 -12.02 -1.80
N ASP A 73 -17.04 -12.94 -1.35
CA ASP A 73 -17.20 -13.55 -0.03
C ASP A 73 -16.88 -12.52 1.05
N MET A 74 -17.64 -12.50 2.16
CA MET A 74 -17.43 -11.54 3.25
C MET A 74 -16.06 -11.69 3.94
N THR A 75 -15.34 -12.79 3.68
CA THR A 75 -14.00 -13.04 4.21
C THR A 75 -12.88 -12.86 3.18
N ASP A 76 -13.17 -12.43 1.94
CA ASP A 76 -12.16 -12.23 0.88
C ASP A 76 -11.88 -10.73 0.66
N PRO A 77 -10.98 -10.09 1.43
CA PRO A 77 -10.64 -8.68 1.27
C PRO A 77 -10.04 -8.38 -0.11
N SER A 78 -9.35 -9.34 -0.74
CA SER A 78 -8.77 -9.15 -2.08
C SER A 78 -9.85 -8.99 -3.14
N CYS A 79 -11.01 -9.65 -2.99
CA CYS A 79 -12.13 -9.48 -3.90
C CYS A 79 -12.68 -8.05 -3.87
N TYR A 80 -12.93 -7.50 -2.68
CA TYR A 80 -13.40 -6.12 -2.49
C TYR A 80 -12.39 -5.11 -3.05
N PHE A 81 -11.12 -5.26 -2.69
CA PHE A 81 -10.05 -4.41 -3.22
C PHE A 81 -10.00 -4.42 -4.76
N LEU A 82 -10.13 -5.60 -5.38
CA LEU A 82 -10.14 -5.71 -6.83
C LEU A 82 -11.39 -5.10 -7.47
N CYS A 83 -12.56 -5.19 -6.83
CA CYS A 83 -13.77 -4.52 -7.29
C CYS A 83 -13.59 -3.00 -7.26
N GLU A 84 -13.13 -2.46 -6.13
CA GLU A 84 -12.85 -1.03 -5.93
C GLU A 84 -11.85 -0.51 -6.97
N ILE A 85 -10.66 -1.12 -7.08
CA ILE A 85 -9.63 -0.61 -7.99
C ILE A 85 -10.02 -0.75 -9.47
N THR A 86 -10.90 -1.71 -9.81
CA THR A 86 -11.31 -1.95 -11.21
C THR A 86 -12.47 -1.06 -11.65
N HIS A 87 -13.33 -0.64 -10.72
CA HIS A 87 -14.59 0.04 -11.04
C HIS A 87 -14.83 1.33 -10.26
N GLY A 88 -14.33 1.41 -9.02
CA GLY A 88 -14.70 2.43 -8.04
C GLY A 88 -13.63 3.44 -7.69
N LEU A 89 -12.38 3.26 -8.12
CA LEU A 89 -11.24 4.11 -7.72
C LEU A 89 -11.52 5.61 -7.83
N ASP A 90 -12.15 6.04 -8.93
CA ASP A 90 -12.45 7.45 -9.22
C ASP A 90 -13.91 7.83 -8.88
N SER A 91 -14.66 6.95 -8.23
CA SER A 91 -16.08 7.17 -7.93
C SER A 91 -16.27 7.72 -6.51
N GLU A 92 -16.42 9.04 -6.40
CA GLU A 92 -16.72 9.70 -5.11
C GLU A 92 -18.01 9.16 -4.47
N ARG A 93 -18.99 8.73 -5.27
CA ARG A 93 -20.23 8.13 -4.75
C ARG A 93 -20.01 6.75 -4.16
N TYR A 94 -19.07 5.97 -4.72
CA TYR A 94 -18.68 4.69 -4.15
C TYR A 94 -17.97 4.89 -2.81
N GLN A 95 -16.99 5.80 -2.78
CA GLN A 95 -16.28 6.16 -1.57
C GLN A 95 -17.25 6.62 -0.47
N ALA A 96 -18.27 7.43 -0.81
CA ALA A 96 -19.30 7.84 0.14
C ALA A 96 -20.14 6.68 0.71
N VAL A 97 -20.40 5.63 -0.08
CA VAL A 97 -21.06 4.41 0.40
C VAL A 97 -20.11 3.64 1.33
N ALA A 98 -18.86 3.41 0.92
CA ALA A 98 -17.86 2.69 1.72
C ALA A 98 -17.60 3.38 3.07
N ASP A 99 -17.36 4.69 3.07
CA ASP A 99 -17.18 5.47 4.30
C ASP A 99 -18.40 5.38 5.22
N CYS A 100 -19.62 5.48 4.66
CA CYS A 100 -20.84 5.32 5.45
C CYS A 100 -20.93 3.92 6.08
N MET A 101 -20.58 2.87 5.33
CA MET A 101 -20.59 1.49 5.83
C MET A 101 -19.63 1.32 7.02
N ILE A 102 -18.44 1.87 6.91
CA ILE A 102 -17.42 1.82 7.96
C ILE A 102 -17.86 2.63 9.18
N ASP A 103 -18.26 3.88 8.99
CA ASP A 103 -18.61 4.80 10.08
C ASP A 103 -19.88 4.36 10.84
N ALA A 104 -20.84 3.76 10.13
CA ALA A 104 -22.03 3.17 10.73
C ALA A 104 -21.77 1.79 11.36
N GLY A 105 -20.58 1.21 11.16
CA GLY A 105 -20.23 -0.12 11.63
C GLY A 105 -21.04 -1.23 10.95
N CYS A 106 -21.41 -1.03 9.68
CA CYS A 106 -22.09 -2.01 8.83
C CYS A 106 -21.12 -2.97 8.13
N MET A 107 -19.81 -2.75 8.27
CA MET A 107 -18.77 -3.66 7.83
C MET A 107 -17.91 -4.03 9.03
N ASP A 108 -17.55 -5.30 9.13
CA ASP A 108 -16.56 -5.76 10.08
C ASP A 108 -15.16 -5.54 9.52
N ARG A 109 -14.22 -5.20 10.40
CA ARG A 109 -12.81 -5.16 10.03
C ARG A 109 -12.37 -6.59 9.67
N PHE A 110 -11.69 -6.75 8.54
CA PHE A 110 -11.10 -8.03 8.17
C PHE A 110 -10.02 -8.43 9.19
N PRO A 111 -9.78 -9.75 9.37
CA PRO A 111 -8.60 -10.23 10.08
C PRO A 111 -7.31 -9.65 9.48
N GLU A 112 -6.28 -9.52 10.30
CA GLU A 112 -4.96 -9.11 9.81
C GLU A 112 -4.46 -10.07 8.73
N ASP A 113 -4.00 -9.52 7.61
CA ASP A 113 -3.49 -10.28 6.46
C ASP A 113 -1.97 -10.16 6.36
N GLY A 114 -1.28 -11.10 6.99
CA GLY A 114 0.16 -11.03 7.17
C GLY A 114 0.55 -10.19 8.39
N LYS A 115 1.83 -10.24 8.75
CA LYS A 115 2.39 -9.54 9.90
C LYS A 115 3.35 -8.47 9.43
N CYS A 116 3.24 -7.25 9.95
CA CYS A 116 4.25 -6.22 9.72
C CYS A 116 5.56 -6.64 10.43
N LEU A 117 6.60 -6.95 9.65
CA LEU A 117 7.87 -7.48 10.14
C LEU A 117 8.97 -6.42 10.25
N VAL A 118 8.70 -5.21 9.79
CA VAL A 118 9.69 -4.13 9.64
C VAL A 118 9.20 -2.82 10.26
N GLY A 119 10.15 -1.98 10.66
CA GLY A 119 9.92 -0.58 10.99
C GLY A 119 10.98 0.31 10.34
N GLU A 120 10.88 1.62 10.55
CA GLU A 120 11.73 2.61 9.87
C GLU A 120 13.24 2.35 10.00
N LYS A 121 13.69 1.82 11.15
CA LYS A 121 15.10 1.53 11.42
C LYS A 121 15.69 0.40 10.56
N ASP A 122 14.84 -0.41 9.96
CA ASP A 122 15.22 -1.57 9.17
C ASP A 122 15.53 -1.20 7.70
N GLY A 123 15.20 0.04 7.31
CA GLY A 123 15.51 0.59 5.99
C GLY A 123 17.01 0.66 5.71
N LEU A 124 17.38 0.30 4.49
CA LEU A 124 18.75 0.34 4.03
C LEU A 124 19.28 1.79 3.99
N ARG A 125 20.27 2.09 4.83
CA ARG A 125 20.82 3.44 4.98
C ARG A 125 21.43 4.06 3.73
N SER A 126 21.86 3.23 2.77
CA SER A 126 22.39 3.71 1.49
C SER A 126 21.31 4.27 0.55
N GLU A 127 20.03 4.02 0.84
CA GLU A 127 18.89 4.46 0.03
C GLU A 127 18.25 5.72 0.62
N SER A 128 18.92 6.87 0.50
CA SER A 128 18.43 8.13 1.08
C SER A 128 17.51 8.95 0.17
N SER A 129 17.24 8.50 -1.07
CA SER A 129 16.40 9.21 -2.02
C SER A 129 15.73 8.27 -3.02
N ILE A 130 14.60 8.70 -3.60
CA ILE A 130 13.87 7.95 -4.64
C ILE A 130 14.69 7.86 -5.94
N GLU A 131 15.57 8.83 -6.17
CA GLU A 131 16.49 8.83 -7.32
C GLU A 131 17.33 7.54 -7.39
N GLY A 132 17.73 6.99 -6.25
CA GLY A 132 18.50 5.74 -6.20
C GLY A 132 17.73 4.52 -6.71
N ILE A 133 16.40 4.57 -6.72
CA ILE A 133 15.50 3.49 -7.17
C ILE A 133 14.65 3.88 -8.38
N ARG A 134 14.95 5.01 -9.02
CA ARG A 134 14.25 5.44 -10.24
C ARG A 134 14.28 4.34 -11.30
N GLY A 135 13.16 4.16 -11.99
CA GLY A 135 13.05 3.25 -13.13
C GLY A 135 11.98 2.18 -12.97
N ASP A 136 12.10 1.17 -13.82
CA ASP A 136 11.15 0.07 -14.03
C ASP A 136 11.52 -1.16 -13.20
N TRP A 137 10.53 -1.70 -12.48
CA TRP A 137 10.71 -2.77 -11.51
C TRP A 137 9.58 -3.80 -11.57
N TRP A 138 9.89 -4.99 -12.04
CA TRP A 138 8.99 -6.15 -12.03
C TRP A 138 9.06 -6.86 -10.69
N VAL A 139 7.90 -7.20 -10.12
CA VAL A 139 7.84 -8.10 -8.96
C VAL A 139 8.11 -9.51 -9.43
N ILE A 140 9.26 -10.08 -9.05
CA ILE A 140 9.70 -11.42 -9.46
C ILE A 140 9.53 -12.47 -8.34
N ARG A 141 9.34 -12.04 -7.09
CA ARG A 141 8.80 -12.88 -6.01
C ARG A 141 7.90 -12.06 -5.09
N GLY A 142 6.89 -12.70 -4.51
CA GLY A 142 5.96 -12.10 -3.56
C GLY A 142 5.79 -12.94 -2.30
N LEU A 143 5.46 -12.31 -1.17
CA LEU A 143 5.26 -12.97 0.12
C LEU A 143 3.78 -13.08 0.48
N ASN A 144 3.01 -12.01 0.27
CA ASN A 144 1.59 -12.01 0.53
C ASN A 144 0.81 -12.51 -0.72
N PRO A 145 0.10 -13.65 -0.64
CA PRO A 145 -0.59 -14.23 -1.81
C PRO A 145 -1.80 -13.42 -2.28
N HIS A 146 -2.28 -12.46 -1.50
CA HIS A 146 -3.38 -11.59 -1.88
C HIS A 146 -2.94 -10.35 -2.64
N TYR A 147 -1.74 -9.83 -2.35
CA TYR A 147 -1.28 -8.54 -2.87
C TYR A 147 -0.01 -8.61 -3.72
N ASP A 148 0.84 -9.62 -3.50
CA ASP A 148 2.14 -9.74 -4.17
C ASP A 148 2.11 -10.75 -5.33
N SER A 149 0.98 -11.40 -5.62
CA SER A 149 0.84 -12.49 -6.61
C SER A 149 0.14 -12.07 -7.90
N TYR A 150 -0.03 -10.77 -8.13
CA TYR A 150 -0.73 -10.32 -9.33
C TYR A 150 0.12 -10.55 -10.58
N PRO A 151 -0.45 -11.15 -11.65
CA PRO A 151 0.29 -11.29 -12.90
C PRO A 151 0.67 -9.92 -13.47
N CYS A 152 1.87 -9.82 -14.08
CA CYS A 152 2.34 -8.59 -14.70
C CYS A 152 2.46 -7.40 -13.75
N GLN A 153 2.78 -7.66 -12.47
CA GLN A 153 2.97 -6.60 -11.49
C GLN A 153 4.28 -5.84 -11.76
N HIS A 154 4.13 -4.57 -12.11
CA HIS A 154 5.19 -3.68 -12.56
C HIS A 154 5.10 -2.34 -11.84
N ASN A 155 6.23 -1.82 -11.37
CA ASN A 155 6.36 -0.57 -10.65
C ASN A 155 7.27 0.38 -11.43
N VAL A 156 6.85 1.63 -11.60
CA VAL A 156 7.69 2.66 -12.23
C VAL A 156 7.85 3.82 -11.26
N PHE A 157 9.04 3.95 -10.69
CA PHE A 157 9.38 5.10 -9.85
C PHE A 157 9.82 6.27 -10.73
N GLU A 158 8.96 7.28 -10.82
CA GLU A 158 9.17 8.44 -11.69
C GLU A 158 8.79 9.75 -11.00
N GLN A 159 9.36 10.85 -11.51
CA GLN A 159 9.07 12.19 -11.03
C GLN A 159 8.11 12.87 -12.00
N LEU A 160 7.00 13.37 -11.46
CA LEU A 160 6.03 14.17 -12.19
C LEU A 160 6.61 15.53 -12.59
N PRO A 161 6.01 16.23 -13.59
CA PRO A 161 6.48 17.56 -14.02
C PRO A 161 6.51 18.62 -12.91
N ASP A 162 5.72 18.45 -11.85
CA ASP A 162 5.68 19.34 -10.69
C ASP A 162 6.72 19.00 -9.60
N GLY A 163 7.58 18.02 -9.86
CA GLY A 163 8.66 17.60 -8.97
C GLY A 163 8.25 16.56 -7.93
N ARG A 164 6.98 16.18 -7.81
CA ARG A 164 6.55 15.10 -6.91
C ARG A 164 6.94 13.74 -7.48
N TRP A 165 7.23 12.79 -6.62
CA TRP A 165 7.50 11.41 -7.01
C TRP A 165 6.27 10.54 -6.89
N VAL A 166 6.15 9.58 -7.80
CA VAL A 166 5.13 8.54 -7.79
C VAL A 166 5.76 7.17 -8.01
N ASN A 167 5.06 6.14 -7.58
CA ASN A 167 5.26 4.79 -8.07
C ASN A 167 4.03 4.44 -8.91
N ASN A 168 4.19 4.37 -10.23
CA ASN A 168 3.13 3.96 -11.13
C ASN A 168 3.08 2.43 -11.19
N VAL A 169 2.20 1.87 -10.36
CA VAL A 169 2.03 0.43 -10.18
C VAL A 169 0.98 -0.08 -11.15
N THR A 170 1.31 -1.07 -11.96
CA THR A 170 0.36 -1.76 -12.84
C THR A 170 0.38 -3.26 -12.61
N TRP A 171 -0.76 -3.91 -12.82
CA TRP A 171 -0.88 -5.38 -12.79
C TRP A 171 -2.09 -5.83 -13.59
N LEU A 172 -2.17 -7.12 -13.91
CA LEU A 172 -3.29 -7.71 -14.62
C LEU A 172 -4.32 -8.28 -13.64
N ASN A 173 -5.50 -7.68 -13.58
CA ASN A 173 -6.65 -8.28 -12.91
C ASN A 173 -7.26 -9.38 -13.81
N ILE A 174 -6.99 -10.62 -13.44
CA ILE A 174 -7.53 -11.82 -14.08
C ILE A 174 -8.89 -12.27 -13.53
N ARG A 175 -9.40 -11.65 -12.46
CA ARG A 175 -10.71 -11.96 -11.88
C ARG A 175 -11.87 -11.35 -12.69
N VAL A 176 -11.58 -10.46 -13.64
CA VAL A 176 -12.57 -9.86 -14.55
C VAL A 176 -12.43 -10.41 -15.96
N HIS A 177 -13.55 -10.47 -16.70
CA HIS A 177 -13.57 -10.93 -18.09
C HIS A 177 -14.03 -9.82 -19.06
N PRO A 178 -13.21 -9.48 -20.09
CA PRO A 178 -11.82 -9.91 -20.29
C PRO A 178 -10.89 -9.38 -19.17
N PRO A 179 -9.71 -10.01 -18.95
CA PRO A 179 -8.72 -9.50 -18.00
C PRO A 179 -8.37 -8.04 -18.28
N LYS A 180 -8.14 -7.26 -17.22
CA LYS A 180 -7.88 -5.82 -17.32
C LYS A 180 -6.59 -5.45 -16.64
N VAL A 181 -5.81 -4.57 -17.28
CA VAL A 181 -4.68 -3.92 -16.61
C VAL A 181 -5.23 -2.91 -15.63
N ILE A 182 -4.83 -3.04 -14.38
CA ILE A 182 -5.09 -2.12 -13.29
C ILE A 182 -3.89 -1.20 -13.15
N ARG A 183 -4.14 0.05 -12.74
CA ARG A 183 -3.12 1.05 -12.49
C ARG A 183 -3.43 1.79 -11.19
N ALA A 184 -2.46 1.86 -10.30
CA ALA A 184 -2.46 2.71 -9.11
C ALA A 184 -1.23 3.62 -9.15
N VAL A 185 -1.40 4.90 -8.79
CA VAL A 185 -0.31 5.90 -8.87
C VAL A 185 -0.16 6.63 -7.52
N PRO A 186 0.27 5.92 -6.45
CA PRO A 186 0.57 6.55 -5.17
C PRO A 186 1.69 7.60 -5.28
N PHE A 187 1.58 8.66 -4.47
CA PHE A 187 2.71 9.55 -4.23
C PHE A 187 3.73 8.87 -3.32
N VAL A 188 5.01 9.08 -3.59
CA VAL A 188 6.11 8.46 -2.83
C VAL A 188 6.95 9.54 -2.17
N THR A 189 7.28 9.31 -0.90
CA THR A 189 8.22 10.14 -0.14
C THR A 189 9.23 9.26 0.59
N VAL A 190 10.35 9.84 1.02
CA VAL A 190 11.40 9.14 1.79
C VAL A 190 11.52 9.80 3.16
N PRO A 191 10.70 9.40 4.15
CA PRO A 191 10.77 9.97 5.49
C PRO A 191 12.08 9.60 6.22
N SER A 192 12.67 8.46 5.88
CA SER A 192 13.95 7.99 6.41
C SER A 192 14.64 7.06 5.39
N PRO A 193 15.97 6.90 5.45
CA PRO A 193 16.70 6.07 4.48
C PRO A 193 16.15 4.64 4.36
N GLY A 194 15.88 4.21 3.14
CA GLY A 194 15.33 2.90 2.79
C GLY A 194 13.82 2.75 3.01
N VAL A 195 13.13 3.79 3.48
CA VAL A 195 11.67 3.79 3.64
C VAL A 195 11.05 4.62 2.52
N PHE A 196 10.25 3.97 1.68
CA PHE A 196 9.48 4.59 0.60
C PHE A 196 8.01 4.59 1.00
N LEU A 197 7.53 5.73 1.50
CA LEU A 197 6.17 5.88 1.98
C LEU A 197 5.23 6.14 0.80
N HIS A 198 4.41 5.15 0.45
CA HIS A 198 3.39 5.25 -0.58
C HIS A 198 2.11 5.83 0.03
N ASN A 199 1.58 6.88 -0.59
CA ASN A 199 0.32 7.50 -0.21
C ASN A 199 -0.68 7.34 -1.36
N TYR A 200 -1.66 6.46 -1.15
CA TYR A 200 -2.78 6.23 -2.04
C TYR A 200 -3.93 7.13 -1.63
N THR A 201 -3.92 8.39 -2.08
CA THR A 201 -4.92 9.39 -1.67
C THR A 201 -6.35 8.93 -1.92
N SER A 202 -6.64 8.33 -3.09
CA SER A 202 -7.97 7.86 -3.44
C SER A 202 -8.45 6.65 -2.63
N LEU A 203 -7.53 5.92 -1.99
CA LEU A 203 -7.83 4.72 -1.19
C LEU A 203 -7.67 4.99 0.32
N HIS A 204 -7.39 6.23 0.72
CA HIS A 204 -7.13 6.62 2.11
C HIS A 204 -6.10 5.71 2.82
N GLN A 205 -5.08 5.30 2.07
CA GLN A 205 -4.13 4.28 2.48
C GLN A 205 -2.71 4.82 2.44
N ILE A 206 -1.95 4.51 3.49
CA ILE A 206 -0.52 4.80 3.59
C ILE A 206 0.21 3.48 3.77
N GLU A 207 1.28 3.30 3.01
CA GLU A 207 2.01 2.03 2.95
C GLU A 207 3.53 2.29 2.88
N PRO A 208 4.27 2.17 3.99
CA PRO A 208 5.72 2.12 3.94
C PRO A 208 6.21 0.85 3.24
N TRP A 209 6.97 1.03 2.16
CA TRP A 209 7.78 -0.02 1.54
C TRP A 209 9.22 0.17 1.96
N ILE A 210 9.78 -0.83 2.63
CA ILE A 210 11.09 -0.74 3.29
C ILE A 210 12.06 -1.65 2.56
N THR A 211 13.08 -1.08 1.91
CA THR A 211 14.17 -1.84 1.30
C THR A 211 15.04 -2.44 2.39
N VAL A 212 14.97 -3.75 2.56
CA VAL A 212 15.73 -4.51 3.57
C VAL A 212 17.00 -5.13 3.01
N SER A 213 17.11 -5.25 1.68
CA SER A 213 18.34 -5.67 1.00
C SER A 213 18.40 -5.18 -0.43
N ARG A 214 19.58 -4.74 -0.85
CA ARG A 214 19.92 -4.39 -2.24
C ARG A 214 21.41 -4.68 -2.48
N PRO A 215 21.79 -5.96 -2.65
CA PRO A 215 23.20 -6.34 -2.76
C PRO A 215 23.85 -5.83 -4.06
N VAL A 216 23.04 -5.56 -5.08
CA VAL A 216 23.44 -4.98 -6.38
C VAL A 216 22.34 -4.01 -6.85
N PRO A 217 22.64 -3.07 -7.76
CA PRO A 217 21.67 -2.07 -8.19
C PRO A 217 20.36 -2.64 -8.74
N ASP A 218 20.40 -3.77 -9.46
CA ASP A 218 19.27 -4.31 -10.24
C ASP A 218 18.31 -5.23 -9.46
N TYR A 219 18.52 -5.42 -8.16
CA TYR A 219 17.68 -6.30 -7.34
C TYR A 219 17.45 -5.70 -5.97
N MET A 220 16.18 -5.56 -5.59
CA MET A 220 15.79 -5.10 -4.26
C MET A 220 14.84 -6.09 -3.61
N PHE A 221 15.05 -6.34 -2.33
CA PHE A 221 14.09 -7.02 -1.49
C PHE A 221 13.47 -5.98 -0.55
N MET A 222 12.17 -5.80 -0.67
CA MET A 222 11.38 -4.86 0.10
C MET A 222 10.35 -5.61 0.94
N LEU A 223 10.16 -5.18 2.19
CA LEU A 223 9.04 -5.58 3.03
C LEU A 223 8.13 -4.38 3.20
N TRP A 224 6.83 -4.61 3.21
CA TRP A 224 5.85 -3.53 3.26
C TRP A 224 4.77 -3.81 4.31
N CYS A 225 4.21 -2.73 4.84
CA CYS A 225 3.11 -2.77 5.80
C CYS A 225 2.07 -1.75 5.36
N GLY A 226 0.80 -2.15 5.32
CA GLY A 226 -0.31 -1.29 4.98
C GLY A 226 -1.41 -1.38 6.01
N GLU A 227 -2.13 -0.28 6.19
CA GLU A 227 -3.32 -0.24 7.01
C GLU A 227 -4.33 0.73 6.42
N ASN A 228 -5.59 0.33 6.42
CA ASN A 228 -6.72 1.23 6.21
C ASN A 228 -7.78 0.98 7.30
N LYS A 229 -8.96 1.59 7.19
CA LYS A 229 -10.03 1.42 8.18
C LYS A 229 -10.53 -0.04 8.26
N GLU A 230 -10.41 -0.80 7.18
CA GLU A 230 -11.00 -2.12 6.96
C GLU A 230 -10.04 -3.27 7.28
N ILE A 231 -8.72 -3.07 7.13
CA ILE A 231 -7.74 -4.14 7.25
C ILE A 231 -6.33 -3.61 7.58
N SER A 232 -5.58 -4.38 8.36
CA SER A 232 -4.12 -4.30 8.44
C SER A 232 -3.53 -5.45 7.64
N TYR A 233 -2.56 -5.17 6.79
CA TYR A 233 -1.97 -6.16 5.90
C TYR A 233 -0.48 -5.90 5.71
N ALA A 234 0.27 -6.94 5.39
CA ALA A 234 1.71 -6.86 5.20
C ALA A 234 2.20 -7.94 4.25
N GLY A 235 3.34 -7.69 3.64
CA GLY A 235 3.93 -8.60 2.67
C GLY A 235 5.37 -8.23 2.33
N GLY A 236 5.79 -8.63 1.14
CA GLY A 236 7.17 -8.52 0.76
C GLY A 236 7.40 -8.92 -0.69
N ILE A 237 8.21 -8.13 -1.37
CA ILE A 237 8.47 -8.29 -2.80
C ILE A 237 9.97 -8.30 -3.08
N VAL A 238 10.37 -9.16 -4.01
CA VAL A 238 11.64 -9.02 -4.70
C VAL A 238 11.36 -8.40 -6.05
N VAL A 239 12.05 -7.30 -6.34
CA VAL A 239 11.90 -6.57 -7.61
C VAL A 239 13.19 -6.53 -8.42
N SER A 240 13.05 -6.50 -9.75
CA SER A 240 14.15 -6.40 -10.71
C SER A 240 13.70 -5.68 -12.00
N PRO A 241 14.61 -5.03 -12.75
CA PRO A 241 14.34 -4.60 -14.13
C PRO A 241 14.03 -5.78 -15.05
N GLU A 242 14.50 -6.99 -14.71
CA GLU A 242 14.22 -8.21 -15.43
C GLU A 242 12.86 -8.82 -15.06
N ARG A 243 12.14 -9.35 -16.06
CA ARG A 243 10.82 -9.98 -15.86
C ARG A 243 10.88 -11.40 -15.32
N ASN A 244 12.00 -12.08 -15.55
CA ASN A 244 12.13 -13.49 -15.29
C ASN A 244 12.99 -13.72 -14.06
N TYR A 245 12.39 -14.34 -13.05
CA TYR A 245 13.07 -14.76 -11.83
C TYR A 245 14.33 -15.57 -12.10
N SER A 246 14.36 -16.40 -13.15
CA SER A 246 15.52 -17.26 -13.44
C SER A 246 16.81 -16.51 -13.75
N TYR A 247 16.75 -15.19 -13.94
CA TYR A 247 17.93 -14.35 -14.19
C TYR A 247 18.58 -13.81 -12.92
N ILE A 248 17.97 -14.02 -11.74
CA ILE A 248 18.56 -13.60 -10.47
C ILE A 248 19.89 -14.33 -10.25
N PRO A 249 21.00 -13.61 -9.99
CA PRO A 249 22.26 -14.28 -9.67
C PRO A 249 22.18 -15.01 -8.34
N GLN A 250 22.76 -16.22 -8.26
CA GLN A 250 22.75 -17.03 -7.03
C GLN A 250 23.20 -16.25 -5.79
N LYS A 251 24.24 -15.41 -5.92
CA LYS A 251 24.75 -14.59 -4.80
C LYS A 251 23.72 -13.57 -4.27
N VAL A 252 22.88 -13.02 -5.15
CA VAL A 252 21.80 -12.10 -4.77
C VAL A 252 20.72 -12.87 -4.03
N GLU A 253 20.35 -14.02 -4.55
CA GLU A 253 19.36 -14.93 -3.94
C GLU A 253 19.82 -15.41 -2.55
N ASP A 254 21.10 -15.76 -2.39
CA ASP A 254 21.67 -16.19 -1.11
C ASP A 254 21.65 -15.05 -0.07
N GLU A 255 21.91 -13.81 -0.47
CA GLU A 255 21.76 -12.66 0.44
C GLU A 255 20.30 -12.41 0.78
N PHE A 256 19.36 -12.57 -0.17
CA PHE A 256 17.94 -12.45 0.11
C PHE A 256 17.43 -13.53 1.06
N ARG A 257 17.84 -14.80 0.90
CA ARG A 257 17.57 -15.87 1.89
C ARG A 257 18.06 -15.50 3.28
N LYS A 258 19.31 -15.04 3.36
CA LYS A 258 19.93 -14.62 4.63
C LYS A 258 19.18 -13.45 5.28
N VAL A 259 18.72 -12.47 4.49
CA VAL A 259 17.96 -11.32 5.01
C VAL A 259 16.54 -11.74 5.40
N ALA A 260 15.85 -12.53 4.58
CA ALA A 260 14.52 -13.07 4.87
C ALA A 260 14.49 -13.83 6.21
N HIS A 261 15.50 -14.67 6.45
CA HIS A 261 15.64 -15.40 7.71
C HIS A 261 15.71 -14.49 8.94
N LYS A 262 16.28 -13.27 8.85
CA LYS A 262 16.31 -12.31 9.98
C LYS A 262 14.92 -11.85 10.41
N TYR A 263 13.98 -11.86 9.48
CA TYR A 263 12.58 -11.50 9.71
C TYR A 263 11.69 -12.74 9.95
N GLY A 264 12.28 -13.94 10.02
CA GLY A 264 11.53 -15.19 10.18
C GLY A 264 10.79 -15.63 8.93
N ILE A 265 11.20 -15.16 7.74
CA ILE A 265 10.64 -15.55 6.45
C ILE A 265 11.48 -16.70 5.87
N ASP A 266 10.81 -17.78 5.51
CA ASP A 266 11.38 -18.84 4.67
C ASP A 266 11.28 -18.43 3.20
N TYR A 267 12.36 -17.86 2.67
CA TYR A 267 12.40 -17.30 1.32
C TYR A 267 11.98 -18.29 0.23
N ASP A 268 12.40 -19.55 0.34
CA ASP A 268 12.18 -20.54 -0.70
C ASP A 268 10.76 -21.11 -0.66
N ASN A 269 10.17 -21.25 0.54
CA ASN A 269 8.85 -21.88 0.71
C ASN A 269 7.69 -20.88 0.87
N GLN A 270 7.94 -19.66 1.35
CA GLN A 270 6.89 -18.66 1.60
C GLN A 270 6.84 -17.56 0.54
N MET A 271 7.97 -17.22 -0.10
CA MET A 271 7.92 -16.26 -1.20
C MET A 271 7.70 -17.00 -2.52
N PHE A 272 6.56 -16.80 -3.17
CA PHE A 272 6.28 -17.44 -4.46
C PHE A 272 6.94 -16.66 -5.61
N VAL A 273 7.26 -17.37 -6.69
CA VAL A 273 7.84 -16.79 -7.91
C VAL A 273 6.73 -16.20 -8.77
N ASN A 274 6.94 -14.97 -9.23
CA ASN A 274 6.12 -14.32 -10.23
C ASN A 274 6.84 -14.35 -11.58
N ASP A 275 6.22 -15.01 -12.56
CA ASP A 275 6.74 -15.07 -13.92
C ASP A 275 6.04 -14.04 -14.81
N ASN A 276 6.78 -12.98 -15.16
CA ASN A 276 6.26 -11.88 -15.97
C ASN A 276 6.67 -11.97 -17.46
N HIS A 277 7.26 -13.06 -17.96
CA HIS A 277 7.83 -13.09 -19.32
C HIS A 277 6.81 -12.87 -20.46
N LYS A 278 5.52 -13.12 -20.22
CA LYS A 278 4.44 -12.91 -21.20
C LYS A 278 3.78 -11.54 -21.11
N CYS A 279 4.22 -10.71 -20.16
CA CYS A 279 3.65 -9.39 -19.94
C CYS A 279 4.12 -8.42 -21.01
N LYS A 280 3.18 -7.61 -21.49
CA LYS A 280 3.48 -6.52 -22.43
C LYS A 280 3.87 -5.27 -21.64
N ASN A 281 4.70 -4.43 -22.25
CA ASN A 281 4.91 -3.05 -21.79
C ASN A 281 3.68 -2.19 -22.05
#